data_AF-A0A2H3GCY2-F1
#
_entry.id   AF-A0A2H3GCY2-F1
#
_cell.length_a   1.000
_cell.length_b   1.000
_cell.length_c   1.000
_cell.angle_alpha   90.00
_cell.angle_beta   90.00
_cell.angle_gamma   90.00
#
_symmetry.space_group_name_H-M   'P 1'
#
loop_
_entity.id
_entity.type
_entity.pdbx_description
1 polymer ?
#
loop_
_entity_poly.entity_id
_entity_poly.type
_entity_poly.pdbx_seq_one_letter_code
_entity_poly.pdbx_strand_id
1 'polypeptide(L)'
;MVPTIESPKDRISAAAAEGERLLSVIAATEDTAATLTQVKLDLAALKNIWYDADALYSELSARLKKEQKEFEDLRGSHIKKFFAGSQYKEKLTKEENDVIELLEWQAKADKTRKELKAKLDDMKERRQKLEHMLEQRVQALNDLDNLYAVVFDGPSPDNGEEDMLEAEMKAAQQIFVPIQSRYSQVASVFNYITMARSRVTFAAGSAEKVLKISESDIFDLKAGAGIRANRNFNSAVADRKEREELGLVWRSLAEASQFLALAHELDPEVGGFIMPKVADGKSAVGRLDDLINTPVTDYLFHREIKATAEGIAAAGAIVDEELRLAEEKKSVWTEKRDAAGKDLKQAREKLQQLRARIFEDAVNGQGSSTAPSYEQATANEHPPQYIETEP
;
A
#
# COMPACT_ATOMS: atom_id res chain seq x y z
N MET A 1 -2.32 55.64 -30.84
CA MET A 1 -1.57 55.31 -29.60
C MET A 1 -0.91 53.97 -29.81
N VAL A 2 0.34 53.80 -29.36
CA VAL A 2 1.03 52.50 -29.37
C VAL A 2 0.67 51.77 -28.07
N PRO A 3 0.32 50.47 -28.07
CA PRO A 3 0.16 49.73 -26.83
C PRO A 3 1.53 49.58 -26.15
N THR A 4 1.63 50.00 -24.90
CA THR A 4 2.84 49.80 -24.10
C THR A 4 3.07 48.31 -23.92
N ILE A 5 4.23 47.81 -24.37
CA ILE A 5 4.66 46.45 -24.06
C ILE A 5 5.07 46.45 -22.59
N GLU A 6 4.19 45.96 -21.71
CA GLU A 6 4.48 45.80 -20.28
C GLU A 6 5.72 44.93 -20.11
N SER A 7 6.71 45.41 -19.34
CA SER A 7 7.91 44.61 -19.11
C SER A 7 7.56 43.40 -18.24
N PRO A 8 8.38 42.33 -18.25
CA PRO A 8 8.19 41.22 -17.32
C PRO A 8 8.11 41.66 -15.85
N LYS A 9 8.76 42.77 -15.46
CA LYS A 9 8.65 43.31 -14.10
C LYS A 9 7.28 43.91 -13.81
N ASP A 10 6.69 44.64 -14.75
CA ASP A 10 5.36 45.24 -14.58
C ASP A 10 4.29 44.13 -14.47
N ARG A 11 4.44 43.10 -15.31
CA ARG A 11 3.56 41.92 -15.35
C ARG A 11 3.69 41.04 -14.09
N ILE A 12 4.91 40.85 -13.57
CA ILE A 12 5.15 40.23 -12.26
C ILE A 12 4.54 41.06 -11.13
N SER A 13 4.70 42.39 -11.17
CA SER A 13 4.19 43.29 -10.13
C SER A 13 2.66 43.34 -10.11
N ALA A 14 2.01 43.29 -11.27
CA ALA A 14 0.55 43.23 -11.39
C ALA A 14 -0.03 41.91 -10.87
N ALA A 15 0.72 40.81 -10.99
CA ALA A 15 0.28 39.48 -10.58
C ALA A 15 0.61 39.12 -9.13
N ALA A 16 1.54 39.83 -8.47
CA ALA A 16 2.08 39.45 -7.17
C ALA A 16 1.01 39.24 -6.07
N ALA A 17 0.04 40.15 -5.97
CA ALA A 17 -1.02 40.08 -4.95
C ALA A 17 -1.97 38.89 -5.15
N GLU A 18 -2.22 38.49 -6.41
CA GLU A 18 -3.04 37.32 -6.72
C GLU A 18 -2.23 36.04 -6.52
N GLY A 19 -0.95 36.01 -6.89
CA GLY A 19 -0.04 34.91 -6.57
C GLY A 19 0.06 34.65 -5.06
N GLU A 20 0.18 35.70 -4.23
CA GLU A 20 0.17 35.59 -2.77
C GLU A 20 -1.16 35.03 -2.23
N ARG A 21 -2.30 35.48 -2.79
CA ARG A 21 -3.63 34.95 -2.45
C ARG A 21 -3.77 33.47 -2.79
N LEU A 22 -3.32 33.05 -3.98
CA LEU A 22 -3.38 31.67 -4.46
C LEU A 22 -2.47 30.76 -3.62
N LEU A 23 -1.24 31.19 -3.36
CA LEU A 23 -0.29 30.48 -2.48
C LEU A 23 -0.81 30.35 -1.05
N SER A 24 -1.53 31.33 -0.52
CA SER A 24 -2.19 31.25 0.80
C SER A 24 -3.27 30.15 0.85
N VAL A 25 -4.09 30.02 -0.21
CA VAL A 25 -5.08 28.93 -0.34
C VAL A 25 -4.40 27.57 -0.49
N ILE A 26 -3.29 27.50 -1.23
CA ILE A 26 -2.48 26.28 -1.37
C ILE A 26 -1.87 25.87 -0.02
N ALA A 27 -1.29 26.79 0.76
CA ALA A 27 -0.77 26.48 2.09
C ALA A 27 -1.88 26.03 3.06
N ALA A 28 -3.02 26.73 3.09
CA ALA A 28 -4.15 26.41 3.96
C ALA A 28 -4.87 25.07 3.63
N THR A 29 -4.56 24.45 2.49
CA THR A 29 -5.18 23.20 2.03
C THR A 29 -4.21 22.03 1.88
N GLU A 30 -2.93 22.18 2.27
CA GLU A 30 -1.85 21.23 1.97
C GLU A 30 -2.16 19.78 2.40
N ASP A 31 -2.48 19.55 3.67
CA ASP A 31 -2.80 18.22 4.22
C ASP A 31 -4.18 17.66 3.81
N THR A 32 -4.99 18.42 3.04
CA THR A 32 -6.39 18.07 2.76
C THR A 32 -6.51 16.76 1.99
N ALA A 33 -5.66 16.55 0.98
CA ALA A 33 -5.73 15.35 0.14
C ALA A 33 -5.43 14.06 0.92
N ALA A 34 -4.39 14.09 1.76
CA ALA A 34 -4.04 12.98 2.65
C ALA A 34 -5.13 12.73 3.70
N THR A 35 -5.61 13.80 4.35
CA THR A 35 -6.67 13.71 5.37
C THR A 35 -8.00 13.19 4.80
N LEU A 36 -8.39 13.64 3.61
CA LEU A 36 -9.58 13.15 2.90
C LEU A 36 -9.46 11.67 2.53
N THR A 37 -8.28 11.24 2.10
CA THR A 37 -8.00 9.84 1.78
C THR A 37 -8.17 8.97 3.02
N GLN A 38 -7.53 9.33 4.15
CA GLN A 38 -7.68 8.60 5.41
C GLN A 38 -9.15 8.52 5.86
N VAL A 39 -9.89 9.64 5.86
CA VAL A 39 -11.30 9.67 6.26
C VAL A 39 -12.18 8.81 5.35
N LYS A 40 -11.86 8.68 4.05
CA LYS A 40 -12.56 7.76 3.13
C LYS A 40 -12.32 6.29 3.48
N LEU A 41 -11.11 5.92 3.87
CA LEU A 41 -10.76 4.57 4.30
C LEU A 41 -11.40 4.21 5.65
N ASP A 42 -11.29 5.11 6.64
CA ASP A 42 -11.88 4.93 7.97
C ASP A 42 -13.40 4.74 7.90
N LEU A 43 -14.08 5.56 7.07
CA LEU A 43 -15.53 5.49 6.86
C LEU A 43 -15.93 4.16 6.21
N ALA A 44 -15.18 3.68 5.20
CA ALA A 44 -15.43 2.39 4.56
C ALA A 44 -15.29 1.23 5.57
N ALA A 45 -14.21 1.23 6.37
CA ALA A 45 -13.99 0.21 7.39
C ALA A 45 -15.06 0.24 8.50
N LEU A 46 -15.41 1.43 9.01
CA LEU A 46 -16.45 1.62 10.02
C LEU A 46 -17.83 1.20 9.52
N LYS A 47 -18.11 1.35 8.21
CA LYS A 47 -19.33 0.86 7.55
C LYS A 47 -19.42 -0.66 7.58
N ASN A 48 -18.32 -1.36 7.32
CA ASN A 48 -18.28 -2.81 7.38
C ASN A 48 -18.50 -3.29 8.83
N ILE A 49 -17.79 -2.72 9.81
CA ILE A 49 -17.96 -3.07 11.24
C ILE A 49 -19.40 -2.81 11.72
N TRP A 50 -20.07 -1.76 11.20
CA TRP A 50 -21.48 -1.53 11.51
C TRP A 50 -22.41 -2.59 10.90
N TYR A 51 -22.22 -2.99 9.63
CA TYR A 51 -22.97 -4.10 9.02
C TYR A 51 -22.73 -5.41 9.77
N ASP A 52 -21.51 -5.64 10.26
CA ASP A 52 -21.12 -6.84 11.00
C ASP A 52 -21.84 -6.93 12.35
N ALA A 53 -21.97 -5.81 13.06
CA ALA A 53 -22.77 -5.70 14.28
C ALA A 53 -24.29 -5.79 14.03
N ASP A 54 -24.79 -5.26 12.90
CA ASP A 54 -26.20 -5.37 12.51
C ASP A 54 -26.58 -6.80 12.08
N ALA A 55 -25.67 -7.51 11.41
CA ALA A 55 -25.79 -8.92 11.08
C ALA A 55 -25.78 -9.79 12.35
N LEU A 56 -24.84 -9.57 13.28
CA LEU A 56 -24.81 -10.28 14.57
C LEU A 56 -26.08 -10.04 15.39
N TYR A 57 -26.53 -8.78 15.49
CA TYR A 57 -27.80 -8.46 16.16
C TYR A 57 -28.99 -9.17 15.50
N SER A 58 -29.02 -9.24 14.17
CA SER A 58 -30.06 -9.93 13.42
C SER A 58 -30.04 -11.45 13.64
N GLU A 59 -28.85 -12.06 13.67
CA GLU A 59 -28.70 -13.49 13.97
C GLU A 59 -29.10 -13.82 15.42
N LEU A 60 -28.61 -13.05 16.40
CA LEU A 60 -29.00 -13.20 17.80
C LEU A 60 -30.52 -13.02 17.98
N SER A 61 -31.14 -12.08 17.27
CA SER A 61 -32.59 -11.89 17.27
C SER A 61 -33.35 -13.08 16.68
N ALA A 62 -32.83 -13.69 15.61
CA ALA A 62 -33.42 -14.88 14.99
C ALA A 62 -33.27 -16.13 15.87
N ARG A 63 -32.08 -16.33 16.46
CA ARG A 63 -31.80 -17.40 17.45
C ARG A 63 -32.67 -17.24 18.67
N LEU A 64 -32.72 -16.05 19.29
CA LEU A 64 -33.56 -15.78 20.45
C LEU A 64 -35.03 -16.09 20.19
N LYS A 65 -35.57 -15.69 19.03
CA LYS A 65 -36.96 -16.00 18.65
C LYS A 65 -37.21 -17.51 18.49
N LYS A 66 -36.21 -18.30 18.10
CA LYS A 66 -36.28 -19.77 18.07
C LYS A 66 -36.24 -20.34 19.48
N GLU A 67 -35.24 -20.00 20.29
CA GLU A 67 -35.08 -20.59 21.62
C GLU A 67 -36.20 -20.17 22.59
N GLN A 68 -36.73 -18.93 22.48
CA GLN A 68 -37.95 -18.52 23.20
C GLN A 68 -39.13 -19.42 22.86
N LYS A 69 -39.33 -19.78 21.57
CA LYS A 69 -40.38 -20.70 21.16
C LYS A 69 -40.15 -22.11 21.69
N GLU A 70 -38.92 -22.62 21.66
CA GLU A 70 -38.62 -23.96 22.17
C GLU A 70 -38.75 -24.04 23.70
N PHE A 71 -38.41 -22.96 24.42
CA PHE A 71 -38.71 -22.79 25.84
C PHE A 71 -40.22 -22.73 26.13
N GLU A 72 -41.00 -21.97 25.35
CA GLU A 72 -42.46 -21.91 25.49
C GLU A 72 -43.14 -23.26 25.18
N ASP A 73 -42.77 -23.91 24.07
CA ASP A 73 -43.25 -25.24 23.68
C ASP A 73 -42.85 -26.31 24.72
N LEU A 74 -41.69 -26.17 25.38
CA LEU A 74 -41.28 -27.04 26.50
C LEU A 74 -42.12 -26.75 27.76
N ARG A 75 -42.23 -25.48 28.16
CA ARG A 75 -42.94 -24.99 29.36
C ARG A 75 -44.43 -25.31 29.33
N GLY A 76 -45.06 -25.24 28.16
CA GLY A 76 -46.46 -25.60 27.92
C GLY A 76 -46.72 -27.10 27.79
N SER A 77 -45.70 -27.95 27.67
CA SER A 77 -45.88 -29.36 27.39
C SER A 77 -46.30 -30.17 28.63
N HIS A 78 -47.61 -30.25 28.85
CA HIS A 78 -48.23 -31.09 29.88
C HIS A 78 -47.73 -32.55 29.84
N ILE A 79 -47.51 -33.11 28.64
CA ILE A 79 -47.00 -34.48 28.46
C ILE A 79 -45.56 -34.58 28.99
N LYS A 80 -44.62 -33.74 28.54
CA LYS A 80 -43.23 -33.76 29.04
C LYS A 80 -43.19 -33.53 30.56
N LYS A 81 -44.04 -32.63 31.07
CA LYS A 81 -44.15 -32.29 32.50
C LYS A 81 -44.63 -33.46 33.37
N PHE A 82 -45.55 -34.31 32.87
CA PHE A 82 -46.02 -35.50 33.60
C PHE A 82 -45.05 -36.68 33.49
N PHE A 83 -44.47 -36.94 32.32
CA PHE A 83 -43.69 -38.17 32.07
C PHE A 83 -42.17 -38.05 32.33
N ALA A 84 -41.57 -36.86 32.27
CA ALA A 84 -40.11 -36.69 32.36
C ALA A 84 -39.59 -36.05 33.67
N GLY A 85 -40.45 -35.81 34.66
CA GLY A 85 -40.08 -35.59 36.07
C GLY A 85 -38.93 -34.59 36.33
N SER A 86 -37.78 -35.09 36.81
CA SER A 86 -36.58 -34.29 37.07
C SER A 86 -35.88 -33.81 35.79
N GLN A 87 -35.75 -34.68 34.78
CA GLN A 87 -35.14 -34.35 33.49
C GLN A 87 -35.93 -33.25 32.75
N TYR A 88 -37.24 -33.17 32.96
CA TYR A 88 -38.06 -32.05 32.48
C TYR A 88 -37.62 -30.71 33.11
N LYS A 89 -37.40 -30.67 34.43
CA LYS A 89 -36.96 -29.46 35.14
C LYS A 89 -35.56 -29.04 34.71
N GLU A 90 -34.63 -30.00 34.66
CA GLU A 90 -33.24 -29.77 34.24
C GLU A 90 -33.16 -29.16 32.83
N LYS A 91 -33.91 -29.73 31.87
CA LYS A 91 -34.03 -29.17 30.52
C LYS A 91 -34.71 -27.80 30.52
N LEU A 92 -35.82 -27.63 31.25
CA LEU A 92 -36.52 -26.35 31.31
C LEU A 92 -35.63 -25.22 31.84
N THR A 93 -34.85 -25.47 32.90
CA THR A 93 -33.87 -24.51 33.43
C THR A 93 -32.68 -24.30 32.50
N LYS A 94 -32.27 -25.31 31.72
CA LYS A 94 -31.27 -25.12 30.65
C LYS A 94 -31.80 -24.16 29.56
N GLU A 95 -32.97 -24.45 28.99
CA GLU A 95 -33.54 -23.58 27.95
C GLU A 95 -33.87 -22.16 28.49
N GLU A 96 -34.24 -22.03 29.77
CA GLU A 96 -34.41 -20.75 30.45
C GLU A 96 -33.09 -19.95 30.52
N ASN A 97 -31.99 -20.60 30.89
CA ASN A 97 -30.65 -19.98 30.89
C ASN A 97 -30.18 -19.61 29.49
N ASP A 98 -30.37 -20.50 28.50
CA ASP A 98 -29.97 -20.25 27.11
C ASP A 98 -30.75 -19.05 26.50
N VAL A 99 -32.03 -18.87 26.87
CA VAL A 99 -32.83 -17.69 26.50
C VAL A 99 -32.38 -16.42 27.23
N ILE A 100 -32.04 -16.50 28.52
CA ILE A 100 -31.51 -15.35 29.30
C ILE A 100 -30.16 -14.89 28.74
N GLU A 101 -29.27 -15.83 28.41
CA GLU A 101 -27.97 -15.51 27.80
C GLU A 101 -28.14 -14.86 26.42
N LEU A 102 -29.00 -15.40 25.55
CA LEU A 102 -29.30 -14.79 24.26
C LEU A 102 -29.91 -13.38 24.39
N LEU A 103 -30.75 -13.12 25.40
CA LEU A 103 -31.26 -11.77 25.71
C LEU A 103 -30.13 -10.80 26.09
N GLU A 104 -29.20 -11.21 26.96
CA GLU A 104 -28.05 -10.39 27.32
C GLU A 104 -27.16 -10.08 26.12
N TRP A 105 -26.84 -11.10 25.31
CA TRP A 105 -26.01 -10.94 24.11
C TRP A 105 -26.70 -10.04 23.08
N GLN A 106 -28.01 -10.20 22.85
CA GLN A 106 -28.78 -9.35 21.94
C GLN A 106 -28.77 -7.88 22.40
N ALA A 107 -28.93 -7.62 23.70
CA ALA A 107 -28.88 -6.28 24.28
C ALA A 107 -27.48 -5.64 24.15
N LYS A 108 -26.41 -6.43 24.40
CA LYS A 108 -25.01 -6.02 24.19
C LYS A 108 -24.76 -5.66 22.71
N ALA A 109 -25.18 -6.51 21.78
CA ALA A 109 -25.04 -6.28 20.34
C ALA A 109 -25.80 -5.04 19.84
N ASP A 110 -27.04 -4.82 20.29
CA ASP A 110 -27.82 -3.63 19.90
C ASP A 110 -27.20 -2.31 20.39
N LYS A 111 -26.64 -2.31 21.61
CA LYS A 111 -25.87 -1.16 22.13
C LYS A 111 -24.67 -0.86 21.22
N THR A 112 -23.81 -1.85 20.99
CA THR A 112 -22.61 -1.73 20.13
C THR A 112 -22.97 -1.22 18.74
N ARG A 113 -24.02 -1.78 18.13
CA ARG A 113 -24.55 -1.40 16.82
C ARG A 113 -25.01 0.06 16.76
N LYS A 114 -25.69 0.56 17.80
CA LYS A 114 -26.13 1.96 17.90
C LYS A 114 -24.96 2.93 18.04
N GLU A 115 -23.97 2.58 18.85
CA GLU A 115 -22.75 3.40 19.02
C GLU A 115 -21.90 3.46 17.74
N LEU A 116 -21.78 2.34 17.01
CA LEU A 116 -21.17 2.29 15.68
C LEU A 116 -21.92 3.16 14.66
N LYS A 117 -23.26 3.12 14.67
CA LYS A 117 -24.09 3.92 13.76
C LYS A 117 -23.88 5.42 13.94
N ALA A 118 -23.78 5.90 15.17
CA ALA A 118 -23.55 7.31 15.47
C ALA A 118 -22.19 7.79 14.95
N LYS A 119 -21.11 7.04 15.22
CA LYS A 119 -19.76 7.33 14.70
C LYS A 119 -19.73 7.38 13.17
N LEU A 120 -20.49 6.50 12.52
CA LEU A 120 -20.58 6.41 11.06
C LEU A 120 -21.31 7.60 10.42
N ASP A 121 -22.19 8.31 11.15
CA ASP A 121 -22.81 9.52 10.63
C ASP A 121 -21.89 10.75 10.78
N ASP A 122 -21.17 10.88 11.90
CA ASP A 122 -20.14 11.91 12.14
C ASP A 122 -19.03 11.90 11.05
N MET A 123 -18.48 10.72 10.73
CA MET A 123 -17.42 10.64 9.71
C MET A 123 -17.88 11.02 8.29
N LYS A 124 -19.18 10.94 7.97
CA LYS A 124 -19.72 11.43 6.69
C LYS A 124 -19.66 12.95 6.61
N GLU A 125 -20.06 13.63 7.68
CA GLU A 125 -20.02 15.10 7.75
C GLU A 125 -18.57 15.60 7.65
N ARG A 126 -17.63 14.93 8.33
CA ARG A 126 -16.19 15.22 8.20
C ARG A 126 -15.67 15.03 6.78
N ARG A 127 -16.11 13.98 6.07
CA ARG A 127 -15.72 13.74 4.67
C ARG A 127 -16.17 14.87 3.75
N GLN A 128 -17.44 15.30 3.85
CA GLN A 128 -18.00 16.36 3.00
C GLN A 128 -17.24 17.69 3.13
N LYS A 129 -16.81 18.07 4.34
CA LYS A 129 -16.02 19.28 4.59
C LYS A 129 -14.64 19.23 3.90
N LEU A 130 -13.99 18.06 3.94
CA LEU A 130 -12.68 17.84 3.30
C LEU A 130 -12.77 17.75 1.77
N GLU A 131 -13.87 17.24 1.22
CA GLU A 131 -14.10 17.22 -0.24
C GLU A 131 -14.15 18.65 -0.80
N HIS A 132 -14.85 19.57 -0.13
CA HIS A 132 -14.92 20.97 -0.56
C HIS A 132 -13.58 21.74 -0.46
N MET A 133 -12.75 21.46 0.54
CA MET A 133 -11.42 22.09 0.67
C MET A 133 -10.46 21.66 -0.46
N LEU A 134 -10.62 20.46 -1.02
CA LEU A 134 -9.78 19.98 -2.13
C LEU A 134 -10.13 20.66 -3.46
N GLU A 135 -11.40 20.97 -3.70
CA GLU A 135 -11.87 21.73 -4.87
C GLU A 135 -11.19 23.11 -4.93
N GLN A 136 -11.10 23.80 -3.79
CA GLN A 136 -10.47 25.11 -3.65
C GLN A 136 -8.96 25.07 -3.95
N ARG A 137 -8.27 23.97 -3.58
CA ARG A 137 -6.85 23.76 -3.87
C ARG A 137 -6.56 23.62 -5.36
N VAL A 138 -7.34 22.78 -6.05
CA VAL A 138 -7.12 22.46 -7.47
C VAL A 138 -7.29 23.71 -8.34
N GLN A 139 -8.29 24.54 -8.05
CA GLN A 139 -8.46 25.82 -8.74
C GLN A 139 -7.21 26.71 -8.57
N ALA A 140 -6.72 26.86 -7.34
CA ALA A 140 -5.62 27.78 -7.04
C ALA A 140 -4.27 27.41 -7.70
N LEU A 141 -4.04 26.11 -7.98
CA LEU A 141 -2.85 25.64 -8.70
C LEU A 141 -2.91 25.99 -10.20
N ASN A 142 -4.05 25.73 -10.84
CA ASN A 142 -4.25 26.04 -12.26
C ASN A 142 -4.06 27.54 -12.55
N ASP A 143 -4.54 28.40 -11.66
CA ASP A 143 -4.41 29.86 -11.79
C ASP A 143 -2.95 30.35 -11.66
N LEU A 144 -2.09 29.56 -11.00
CA LEU A 144 -0.67 29.86 -10.80
C LEU A 144 0.21 29.42 -11.98
N ASP A 145 0.00 28.21 -12.53
CA ASP A 145 0.79 27.71 -13.67
C ASP A 145 0.61 28.57 -14.94
N ASN A 146 -0.61 29.04 -15.16
CA ASN A 146 -0.95 29.98 -16.24
C ASN A 146 -0.16 31.31 -16.15
N LEU A 147 0.38 31.66 -14.98
CA LEU A 147 1.16 32.88 -14.79
C LEU A 147 2.62 32.70 -15.24
N TYR A 148 3.23 31.57 -14.91
CA TYR A 148 4.66 31.32 -15.16
C TYR A 148 4.98 30.99 -16.62
N ALA A 149 4.05 30.39 -17.36
CA ALA A 149 4.22 30.03 -18.77
C ALA A 149 4.50 31.23 -19.70
N VAL A 150 4.26 32.46 -19.23
CA VAL A 150 4.22 33.68 -20.07
C VAL A 150 5.47 34.55 -19.91
N VAL A 151 6.64 33.96 -19.57
CA VAL A 151 7.82 34.72 -19.09
C VAL A 151 9.20 34.37 -19.71
N PHE A 152 9.54 33.13 -20.12
CA PHE A 152 10.94 32.75 -20.47
C PHE A 152 11.10 31.70 -21.60
N ASP A 153 11.94 31.93 -22.64
CA ASP A 153 12.61 30.88 -23.48
C ASP A 153 13.71 31.42 -24.48
N GLY A 154 14.66 30.57 -24.98
CA GLY A 154 15.46 30.76 -26.24
C GLY A 154 17.04 30.69 -26.26
N PRO A 155 17.71 29.75 -27.00
CA PRO A 155 19.21 29.62 -27.14
C PRO A 155 19.81 29.23 -28.57
N SER A 156 21.15 29.10 -28.78
CA SER A 156 21.81 28.35 -29.94
C SER A 156 23.38 28.14 -29.96
N PRO A 157 23.94 27.15 -30.75
CA PRO A 157 25.38 26.75 -30.90
C PRO A 157 25.98 26.97 -32.36
N ASP A 158 26.97 26.30 -33.01
CA ASP A 158 27.81 25.07 -32.85
C ASP A 158 29.07 25.00 -33.81
N ASN A 159 29.94 23.94 -33.80
CA ASN A 159 31.02 23.61 -34.81
C ASN A 159 31.46 22.11 -34.80
N GLY A 160 32.24 21.61 -35.80
CA GLY A 160 33.01 20.36 -35.65
C GLY A 160 33.64 19.71 -36.92
N GLU A 161 34.66 18.86 -36.75
CA GLU A 161 35.23 17.95 -37.77
C GLU A 161 35.76 16.58 -37.22
N GLU A 162 36.73 16.54 -36.27
CA GLU A 162 37.11 15.30 -35.54
C GLU A 162 35.91 14.74 -34.76
N ASP A 163 35.11 15.71 -34.31
CA ASP A 163 33.73 15.67 -33.90
C ASP A 163 32.81 14.78 -34.74
N MET A 164 33.17 14.31 -35.96
CA MET A 164 32.36 13.33 -36.71
C MET A 164 32.56 11.88 -36.24
N LEU A 165 33.80 11.43 -36.02
CA LEU A 165 34.06 10.09 -35.46
C LEU A 165 34.04 10.11 -33.94
N GLU A 166 34.37 11.25 -33.34
CA GLU A 166 33.95 11.52 -31.98
C GLU A 166 32.43 11.56 -31.88
N ALA A 167 31.66 12.06 -32.87
CA ALA A 167 30.20 11.91 -32.91
C ALA A 167 29.72 10.48 -33.12
N GLU A 168 30.39 9.61 -33.89
CA GLU A 168 29.96 8.21 -33.98
C GLU A 168 30.03 7.54 -32.59
N MET A 169 31.13 7.76 -31.86
CA MET A 169 31.32 7.25 -30.51
C MET A 169 30.43 7.97 -29.48
N LYS A 170 30.33 9.31 -29.52
CA LYS A 170 29.43 10.11 -28.69
C LYS A 170 27.97 9.79 -28.96
N ALA A 171 27.55 9.49 -30.18
CA ALA A 171 26.17 9.11 -30.50
C ALA A 171 25.85 7.71 -29.97
N ALA A 172 26.74 6.74 -30.16
CA ALA A 172 26.59 5.42 -29.51
C ALA A 172 26.56 5.54 -27.98
N GLN A 173 27.35 6.46 -27.40
CA GLN A 173 27.34 6.77 -25.97
C GLN A 173 26.05 7.49 -25.53
N GLN A 174 25.54 8.45 -26.32
CA GLN A 174 24.30 9.19 -26.11
C GLN A 174 23.05 8.30 -26.25
N ILE A 175 23.14 7.20 -27.02
CA ILE A 175 22.12 6.15 -27.06
C ILE A 175 22.26 5.22 -25.85
N PHE A 176 23.47 4.76 -25.54
CA PHE A 176 23.70 3.80 -24.45
C PHE A 176 23.44 4.37 -23.06
N VAL A 177 23.87 5.61 -22.75
CA VAL A 177 23.73 6.22 -21.40
C VAL A 177 22.27 6.29 -20.93
N PRO A 178 21.30 6.85 -21.68
CA PRO A 178 19.90 6.86 -21.25
C PRO A 178 19.28 5.46 -21.21
N ILE A 179 19.69 4.53 -22.09
CA ILE A 179 19.23 3.13 -22.04
C ILE A 179 19.74 2.44 -20.76
N GLN A 180 21.02 2.60 -20.42
CA GLN A 180 21.63 2.06 -19.20
C GLN A 180 21.03 2.70 -17.94
N SER A 181 20.79 4.02 -17.96
CA SER A 181 20.12 4.75 -16.87
C SER A 181 18.70 4.25 -16.65
N ARG A 182 17.90 4.13 -17.72
CA ARG A 182 16.52 3.61 -17.64
C ARG A 182 16.48 2.12 -17.28
N TYR A 183 17.46 1.31 -17.72
CA TYR A 183 17.63 -0.06 -17.25
C TYR A 183 17.88 -0.10 -15.72
N SER A 184 18.82 0.71 -15.21
CA SER A 184 19.10 0.74 -13.77
C SER A 184 17.89 1.21 -12.96
N GLN A 185 17.16 2.23 -13.44
CA GLN A 185 15.92 2.71 -12.85
C GLN A 185 14.85 1.60 -12.77
N VAL A 186 14.60 0.90 -13.88
CA VAL A 186 13.62 -0.21 -13.97
C VAL A 186 14.07 -1.43 -13.16
N ALA A 187 15.38 -1.69 -13.05
CA ALA A 187 15.92 -2.74 -12.19
C ALA A 187 15.70 -2.44 -10.70
N SER A 188 15.90 -1.19 -10.26
CA SER A 188 15.58 -0.76 -8.89
C SER A 188 14.09 -0.83 -8.58
N VAL A 189 13.23 -0.41 -9.52
CA VAL A 189 11.75 -0.54 -9.42
C VAL A 189 11.36 -2.01 -9.19
N PHE A 190 11.84 -2.93 -10.02
CA PHE A 190 11.60 -4.36 -9.85
C PHE A 190 12.09 -4.87 -8.48
N ASN A 191 13.27 -4.44 -8.03
CA ASN A 191 13.82 -4.85 -6.74
C ASN A 191 12.93 -4.37 -5.58
N TYR A 192 12.49 -3.11 -5.59
CA TYR A 192 11.58 -2.58 -4.56
C TYR A 192 10.22 -3.29 -4.57
N ILE A 193 9.61 -3.55 -5.72
CA ILE A 193 8.34 -4.31 -5.80
C ILE A 193 8.54 -5.75 -5.30
N THR A 194 9.69 -6.37 -5.56
CA THR A 194 10.05 -7.68 -5.00
C THR A 194 10.14 -7.65 -3.46
N MET A 195 10.73 -6.59 -2.89
CA MET A 195 10.77 -6.37 -1.44
C MET A 195 9.36 -6.15 -0.87
N ALA A 196 8.51 -5.38 -1.55
CA ALA A 196 7.11 -5.20 -1.18
C ALA A 196 6.35 -6.54 -1.14
N ARG A 197 6.49 -7.37 -2.18
CA ARG A 197 5.85 -8.70 -2.27
C ARG A 197 6.24 -9.60 -1.10
N SER A 198 7.53 -9.62 -0.75
CA SER A 198 8.05 -10.38 0.40
C SER A 198 7.38 -9.97 1.72
N ARG A 199 7.21 -8.65 1.95
CA ARG A 199 6.55 -8.12 3.15
C ARG A 199 5.03 -8.35 3.17
N VAL A 200 4.33 -8.27 2.04
CA VAL A 200 2.90 -8.63 1.95
C VAL A 200 2.70 -10.15 2.20
N THR A 201 3.58 -11.00 1.66
CA THR A 201 3.56 -12.45 1.92
C THR A 201 3.77 -12.76 3.42
N PHE A 202 4.71 -12.07 4.07
CA PHE A 202 4.93 -12.20 5.51
C PHE A 202 3.71 -11.75 6.33
N ALA A 203 3.08 -10.63 5.96
CA ALA A 203 1.84 -10.15 6.58
C ALA A 203 0.69 -11.17 6.42
N ALA A 204 0.53 -11.79 5.25
CA ALA A 204 -0.47 -12.84 5.03
C ALA A 204 -0.25 -14.05 5.96
N GLY A 205 0.99 -14.54 6.05
CA GLY A 205 1.35 -15.64 6.93
C GLY A 205 1.17 -15.33 8.42
N SER A 206 1.34 -14.08 8.86
CA SER A 206 1.02 -13.66 10.22
C SER A 206 -0.49 -13.56 10.47
N ALA A 207 -1.26 -12.99 9.53
CA ALA A 207 -2.72 -12.91 9.64
C ALA A 207 -3.39 -14.30 9.70
N GLU A 208 -2.87 -15.30 8.98
CA GLU A 208 -3.36 -16.68 9.03
C GLU A 208 -3.19 -17.33 10.42
N LYS A 209 -2.12 -16.99 11.16
CA LYS A 209 -1.95 -17.45 12.55
C LYS A 209 -3.00 -16.82 13.46
N VAL A 210 -3.23 -15.50 13.32
CA VAL A 210 -4.20 -14.75 14.14
C VAL A 210 -5.61 -15.29 13.92
N LEU A 211 -5.99 -15.56 12.67
CA LEU A 211 -7.25 -16.25 12.37
C LEU A 211 -7.40 -17.56 13.14
N LYS A 212 -6.37 -18.43 13.13
CA LYS A 212 -6.41 -19.74 13.83
C LYS A 212 -6.46 -19.62 15.35
N ILE A 213 -5.88 -18.57 15.93
CA ILE A 213 -6.00 -18.28 17.38
C ILE A 213 -7.45 -17.87 17.67
N SER A 214 -7.96 -16.88 16.95
CA SER A 214 -9.31 -16.35 17.08
C SER A 214 -10.41 -17.39 16.86
N GLU A 215 -10.27 -18.24 15.84
CA GLU A 215 -11.17 -19.39 15.60
C GLU A 215 -11.20 -20.36 16.79
N SER A 216 -10.07 -20.60 17.45
CA SER A 216 -9.97 -21.52 18.58
C SER A 216 -10.58 -21.00 19.88
N ASP A 217 -10.78 -19.68 19.99
CA ASP A 217 -11.39 -19.03 21.15
C ASP A 217 -12.94 -18.96 21.04
N ILE A 218 -13.45 -18.74 19.82
CA ILE A 218 -14.87 -18.46 19.56
C ILE A 218 -15.71 -19.72 19.30
N PHE A 219 -15.12 -20.81 18.77
CA PHE A 219 -15.90 -21.93 18.22
C PHE A 219 -15.89 -23.23 19.07
N ASP A 220 -16.83 -23.33 20.02
CA ASP A 220 -17.53 -24.61 20.32
C ASP A 220 -19.01 -24.56 19.86
N LEU A 221 -19.29 -23.76 18.82
CA LEU A 221 -20.62 -23.46 18.28
C LEU A 221 -21.21 -24.59 17.40
N LYS A 222 -21.10 -25.85 17.84
CA LYS A 222 -21.76 -26.99 17.17
C LYS A 222 -23.26 -26.99 17.45
N ALA A 223 -24.07 -27.25 16.41
CA ALA A 223 -25.52 -27.40 16.59
C ALA A 223 -25.84 -28.51 17.60
N GLY A 224 -26.52 -28.15 18.70
CA GLY A 224 -26.82 -29.05 19.82
C GLY A 224 -25.86 -28.95 21.00
N ALA A 225 -24.72 -28.28 20.87
CA ALA A 225 -24.03 -27.69 22.01
C ALA A 225 -24.73 -26.37 22.37
N GLY A 226 -25.01 -26.16 23.66
CA GLY A 226 -25.40 -24.84 24.17
C GLY A 226 -24.20 -23.88 24.13
N ILE A 227 -24.45 -22.58 24.29
CA ILE A 227 -23.40 -21.55 24.22
C ILE A 227 -22.53 -21.59 25.48
N ARG A 228 -21.66 -22.59 25.58
CA ARG A 228 -20.60 -22.62 26.58
C ARG A 228 -19.40 -21.86 26.05
N ALA A 229 -19.38 -20.55 26.34
CA ALA A 229 -18.15 -19.78 26.34
C ALA A 229 -17.04 -20.57 27.05
N ASN A 230 -15.84 -20.65 26.47
CA ASN A 230 -14.76 -21.49 26.96
C ASN A 230 -14.12 -20.87 28.21
N ARG A 231 -14.79 -21.02 29.37
CA ARG A 231 -14.39 -20.46 30.68
C ARG A 231 -12.99 -20.89 31.17
N ASN A 232 -12.34 -21.82 30.46
CA ASN A 232 -11.01 -22.34 30.77
C ASN A 232 -9.96 -22.03 29.68
N PHE A 233 -10.18 -21.05 28.80
CA PHE A 233 -9.11 -20.47 27.99
C PHE A 233 -8.52 -19.22 28.66
N ASN A 234 -7.22 -19.00 28.45
CA ASN A 234 -6.45 -17.99 29.17
C ASN A 234 -6.30 -16.74 28.28
N SER A 235 -7.40 -16.02 28.05
CA SER A 235 -7.53 -15.01 26.96
C SER A 235 -6.33 -14.08 26.90
N ALA A 236 -5.89 -13.50 28.02
CA ALA A 236 -4.77 -12.56 28.11
C ALA A 236 -3.41 -13.06 27.54
N VAL A 237 -3.28 -14.36 27.25
CA VAL A 237 -2.14 -14.96 26.53
C VAL A 237 -2.42 -15.09 25.02
N ALA A 238 -3.66 -15.34 24.61
CA ALA A 238 -4.13 -15.28 23.22
C ALA A 238 -4.21 -13.82 22.74
N ASP A 239 -4.94 -12.95 23.44
CA ASP A 239 -5.09 -11.51 23.17
C ASP A 239 -3.72 -10.85 22.93
N ARG A 240 -2.71 -11.24 23.71
CA ARG A 240 -1.33 -10.76 23.58
C ARG A 240 -0.68 -11.22 22.28
N LYS A 241 -0.80 -12.51 21.93
CA LYS A 241 -0.24 -13.08 20.68
C LYS A 241 -0.93 -12.50 19.45
N GLU A 242 -2.25 -12.32 19.50
CA GLU A 242 -3.00 -11.68 18.42
C GLU A 242 -2.55 -10.23 18.23
N ARG A 243 -2.48 -9.44 19.31
CA ARG A 243 -1.97 -8.06 19.27
C ARG A 243 -0.49 -7.98 18.82
N GLU A 244 0.33 -8.98 19.11
CA GLU A 244 1.72 -9.08 18.68
C GLU A 244 1.84 -9.38 17.17
N GLU A 245 1.18 -10.42 16.67
CA GLU A 245 1.17 -10.81 15.26
C GLU A 245 0.43 -9.80 14.38
N LEU A 246 -0.68 -9.19 14.83
CA LEU A 246 -1.31 -8.05 14.15
C LEU A 246 -0.39 -6.82 14.11
N GLY A 247 0.43 -6.62 15.15
CA GLY A 247 1.51 -5.64 15.13
C GLY A 247 2.59 -5.95 14.08
N LEU A 248 2.88 -7.23 13.80
CA LEU A 248 3.77 -7.64 12.71
C LEU A 248 3.12 -7.39 11.35
N VAL A 249 1.85 -7.77 11.17
CA VAL A 249 1.04 -7.50 9.96
C VAL A 249 1.09 -6.01 9.59
N TRP A 250 0.81 -5.12 10.55
CA TRP A 250 0.81 -3.67 10.29
C TRP A 250 2.19 -3.15 9.87
N ARG A 251 3.26 -3.57 10.56
CA ARG A 251 4.63 -3.17 10.21
C ARG A 251 4.99 -3.61 8.79
N SER A 252 4.73 -4.87 8.43
CA SER A 252 5.10 -5.38 7.11
C SER A 252 4.24 -4.84 5.97
N LEU A 253 2.98 -4.50 6.21
CA LEU A 253 2.19 -3.74 5.24
C LEU A 253 2.71 -2.30 5.07
N ALA A 254 3.16 -1.64 6.15
CA ALA A 254 3.78 -0.32 6.08
C ALA A 254 5.14 -0.35 5.34
N GLU A 255 5.99 -1.34 5.62
CA GLU A 255 7.24 -1.60 4.88
C GLU A 255 6.95 -1.84 3.39
N ALA A 256 5.95 -2.66 3.05
CA ALA A 256 5.54 -2.89 1.67
C ALA A 256 5.08 -1.60 0.97
N SER A 257 4.28 -0.77 1.65
CA SER A 257 3.85 0.52 1.12
C SER A 257 5.01 1.50 0.92
N GLN A 258 6.06 1.43 1.75
CA GLN A 258 7.28 2.24 1.58
C GLN A 258 8.08 1.80 0.36
N PHE A 259 8.26 0.48 0.14
CA PHE A 259 8.92 -0.03 -1.06
C PHE A 259 8.14 0.32 -2.34
N LEU A 260 6.80 0.28 -2.33
CA LEU A 260 6.00 0.75 -3.48
C LEU A 260 6.11 2.27 -3.69
N ALA A 261 6.23 3.07 -2.63
CA ALA A 261 6.47 4.50 -2.77
C ALA A 261 7.84 4.81 -3.43
N LEU A 262 8.90 4.09 -3.03
CA LEU A 262 10.22 4.17 -3.68
C LEU A 262 10.21 3.68 -5.13
N ALA A 263 9.39 2.66 -5.44
CA ALA A 263 9.17 2.23 -6.82
C ALA A 263 8.42 3.28 -7.65
N HIS A 264 7.40 3.93 -7.08
CA HIS A 264 6.61 4.99 -7.72
C HIS A 264 7.42 6.29 -7.95
N GLU A 265 8.33 6.64 -7.04
CA GLU A 265 9.29 7.75 -7.22
C GLU A 265 10.20 7.52 -8.45
N LEU A 266 10.53 6.26 -8.76
CA LEU A 266 11.35 5.89 -9.92
C LEU A 266 10.53 5.60 -11.19
N ASP A 267 9.28 5.15 -11.09
CA ASP A 267 8.38 4.92 -12.23
C ASP A 267 6.92 5.18 -11.82
N PRO A 268 6.37 6.39 -12.08
CA PRO A 268 5.02 6.78 -11.61
C PRO A 268 3.85 5.96 -12.18
N GLU A 269 4.11 5.05 -13.12
CA GLU A 269 3.15 4.03 -13.55
C GLU A 269 2.89 2.94 -12.49
N VAL A 270 3.80 2.76 -11.52
CA VAL A 270 3.68 1.74 -10.47
C VAL A 270 2.57 2.11 -9.48
N GLY A 271 1.59 1.24 -9.33
CA GLY A 271 0.50 1.37 -8.37
C GLY A 271 0.93 1.08 -6.92
N GLY A 272 0.50 1.95 -6.00
CA GLY A 272 0.42 1.61 -4.58
C GLY A 272 -0.89 0.88 -4.26
N PHE A 273 -0.87 -0.09 -3.34
CA PHE A 273 -2.11 -0.61 -2.76
C PHE A 273 -2.68 0.35 -1.70
N ILE A 274 -4.00 0.36 -1.56
CA ILE A 274 -4.66 1.02 -0.41
C ILE A 274 -4.33 0.20 0.84
N MET A 275 -3.65 0.82 1.81
CA MET A 275 -3.24 0.20 3.08
C MET A 275 -4.42 -0.56 3.72
N PRO A 276 -4.37 -1.90 3.84
CA PRO A 276 -5.43 -2.67 4.47
C PRO A 276 -5.65 -2.22 5.91
N LYS A 277 -6.91 -2.10 6.35
CA LYS A 277 -7.17 -1.91 7.77
C LYS A 277 -6.78 -3.20 8.50
N VAL A 278 -5.72 -3.11 9.30
CA VAL A 278 -5.31 -4.14 10.25
C VAL A 278 -6.16 -4.04 11.52
N ALA A 279 -6.69 -5.16 12.00
CA ALA A 279 -7.30 -5.26 13.31
C ALA A 279 -6.26 -4.89 14.40
N ASP A 280 -6.61 -4.00 15.32
CA ASP A 280 -5.62 -3.34 16.21
C ASP A 280 -5.91 -3.49 17.71
N GLY A 281 -7.05 -4.09 18.07
CA GLY A 281 -7.54 -4.16 19.45
C GLY A 281 -7.85 -2.79 20.07
N LYS A 282 -8.03 -1.73 19.26
CA LYS A 282 -8.31 -0.34 19.68
C LYS A 282 -9.45 0.31 18.89
N SER A 283 -9.95 -0.40 17.88
CA SER A 283 -11.24 -0.17 17.23
C SER A 283 -12.38 0.04 18.24
N ALA A 284 -13.58 0.35 17.73
CA ALA A 284 -14.77 0.41 18.60
C ALA A 284 -15.01 -0.92 19.36
N VAL A 285 -14.55 -2.06 18.83
CA VAL A 285 -14.61 -3.38 19.47
C VAL A 285 -13.59 -3.47 20.62
N GLY A 286 -12.33 -3.07 20.38
CA GLY A 286 -11.29 -3.08 21.43
C GLY A 286 -11.55 -2.11 22.59
N ARG A 287 -12.26 -1.01 22.34
CA ARG A 287 -12.76 -0.10 23.42
C ARG A 287 -14.04 -0.59 24.10
N LEU A 288 -14.64 -1.67 23.60
CA LEU A 288 -15.70 -2.42 24.29
C LEU A 288 -15.13 -3.63 25.05
N ASP A 289 -13.99 -4.22 24.63
CA ASP A 289 -13.28 -5.29 25.35
C ASP A 289 -12.92 -4.86 26.80
N ASP A 290 -12.25 -3.71 26.96
CA ASP A 290 -11.93 -3.08 28.26
C ASP A 290 -13.16 -2.84 29.19
N LEU A 291 -14.39 -2.94 28.68
CA LEU A 291 -15.61 -2.44 29.31
C LEU A 291 -16.74 -3.50 29.40
N ILE A 292 -16.73 -4.47 28.49
CA ILE A 292 -17.74 -5.53 28.29
C ILE A 292 -17.07 -6.76 27.64
N ASN A 293 -15.94 -7.23 28.19
CA ASN A 293 -15.28 -8.49 27.82
C ASN A 293 -16.31 -9.64 27.73
N THR A 294 -16.70 -10.00 26.50
CA THR A 294 -17.80 -10.94 26.20
C THR A 294 -17.68 -11.48 24.77
N PRO A 295 -18.17 -12.70 24.47
CA PRO A 295 -18.12 -13.29 23.11
C PRO A 295 -18.67 -12.45 21.94
N VAL A 296 -19.43 -11.37 22.23
CA VAL A 296 -19.87 -10.37 21.24
C VAL A 296 -18.70 -9.49 20.76
N THR A 297 -17.77 -9.09 21.63
CA THR A 297 -16.54 -8.39 21.20
C THR A 297 -15.64 -9.32 20.41
N ASP A 298 -15.54 -10.57 20.86
CA ASP A 298 -14.58 -11.54 20.36
C ASP A 298 -14.96 -11.96 18.93
N TYR A 299 -16.25 -12.25 18.69
CA TYR A 299 -16.80 -12.46 17.35
C TYR A 299 -16.63 -11.26 16.41
N LEU A 300 -16.78 -10.03 16.91
CA LEU A 300 -16.55 -8.83 16.09
C LEU A 300 -15.07 -8.62 15.77
N PHE A 301 -14.16 -8.94 16.71
CA PHE A 301 -12.72 -8.86 16.50
C PHE A 301 -12.24 -9.92 15.49
N HIS A 302 -12.76 -11.15 15.55
CA HIS A 302 -12.57 -12.18 14.53
C HIS A 302 -12.94 -11.69 13.12
N ARG A 303 -14.04 -10.93 12.99
CA ARG A 303 -14.44 -10.34 11.70
C ARG A 303 -13.51 -9.21 11.26
N GLU A 304 -12.98 -8.39 12.18
CA GLU A 304 -11.91 -7.43 11.85
C GLU A 304 -10.62 -8.15 11.40
N ILE A 305 -10.24 -9.27 12.04
CA ILE A 305 -9.09 -10.10 11.66
C ILE A 305 -9.31 -10.73 10.28
N LYS A 306 -10.52 -11.24 9.99
CA LYS A 306 -10.86 -11.79 8.67
C LYS A 306 -10.85 -10.72 7.57
N ALA A 307 -11.42 -9.54 7.83
CA ALA A 307 -11.33 -8.40 6.91
C ALA A 307 -9.89 -7.92 6.70
N THR A 308 -9.02 -8.06 7.72
CA THR A 308 -7.57 -7.82 7.59
C THR A 308 -6.95 -8.82 6.61
N ALA A 309 -7.22 -10.12 6.75
CA ALA A 309 -6.71 -11.15 5.85
C ALA A 309 -7.21 -11.00 4.40
N GLU A 310 -8.49 -10.67 4.21
CA GLU A 310 -9.08 -10.37 2.90
C GLU A 310 -8.44 -9.12 2.26
N GLY A 311 -8.19 -8.08 3.06
CA GLY A 311 -7.48 -6.87 2.61
C GLY A 311 -6.01 -7.12 2.24
N ILE A 312 -5.31 -7.99 2.97
CA ILE A 312 -3.93 -8.42 2.62
C ILE A 312 -3.93 -9.22 1.31
N ALA A 313 -4.89 -10.11 1.10
CA ALA A 313 -5.01 -10.86 -0.14
C ALA A 313 -5.26 -9.93 -1.35
N ALA A 314 -6.07 -8.89 -1.19
CA ALA A 314 -6.28 -7.86 -2.20
C ALA A 314 -5.00 -7.03 -2.48
N ALA A 315 -4.26 -6.64 -1.44
CA ALA A 315 -2.97 -5.96 -1.58
C ALA A 315 -1.93 -6.85 -2.28
N GLY A 316 -1.90 -8.16 -1.96
CA GLY A 316 -1.04 -9.14 -2.61
C GLY A 316 -1.34 -9.28 -4.10
N ALA A 317 -2.61 -9.36 -4.49
CA ALA A 317 -3.00 -9.42 -5.89
C ALA A 317 -2.57 -8.18 -6.71
N ILE A 318 -2.54 -6.99 -6.09
CA ILE A 318 -2.00 -5.77 -6.71
C ILE A 318 -0.48 -5.89 -6.89
N VAL A 319 0.26 -6.22 -5.83
CA VAL A 319 1.73 -6.30 -5.86
C VAL A 319 2.23 -7.42 -6.79
N ASP A 320 1.48 -8.50 -6.92
CA ASP A 320 1.78 -9.61 -7.84
C ASP A 320 1.69 -9.18 -9.31
N GLU A 321 0.71 -8.35 -9.69
CA GLU A 321 0.58 -7.81 -11.05
C GLU A 321 1.59 -6.69 -11.32
N GLU A 322 1.84 -5.79 -10.36
CA GLU A 322 2.91 -4.79 -10.44
C GLU A 322 4.28 -5.45 -10.64
N LEU A 323 4.55 -6.57 -9.95
CA LEU A 323 5.80 -7.30 -10.13
C LEU A 323 5.89 -7.94 -11.53
N ARG A 324 4.78 -8.48 -12.05
CA ARG A 324 4.70 -9.04 -13.40
C ARG A 324 4.98 -7.97 -14.47
N LEU A 325 4.39 -6.79 -14.31
CA LEU A 325 4.60 -5.63 -15.19
C LEU A 325 6.05 -5.11 -15.10
N ALA A 326 6.62 -5.06 -13.90
CA ALA A 326 8.02 -4.66 -13.68
C ALA A 326 9.01 -5.69 -14.26
N GLU A 327 8.71 -6.99 -14.20
CA GLU A 327 9.51 -8.05 -14.81
C GLU A 327 9.50 -7.94 -16.35
N GLU A 328 8.32 -7.73 -16.94
CA GLU A 328 8.13 -7.51 -18.38
C GLU A 328 8.90 -6.25 -18.86
N LYS A 329 8.75 -5.12 -18.15
CA LYS A 329 9.54 -3.89 -18.38
C LYS A 329 11.05 -4.17 -18.28
N LYS A 330 11.50 -4.86 -17.23
CA LYS A 330 12.92 -5.16 -16.98
C LYS A 330 13.52 -6.05 -18.07
N SER A 331 12.78 -7.04 -18.57
CA SER A 331 13.19 -7.87 -19.71
C SER A 331 13.47 -7.01 -20.95
N VAL A 332 12.50 -6.19 -21.37
CA VAL A 332 12.61 -5.31 -22.55
C VAL A 332 13.78 -4.32 -22.43
N TRP A 333 14.03 -3.76 -21.25
CA TRP A 333 15.18 -2.86 -21.03
C TRP A 333 16.53 -3.59 -20.94
N THR A 334 16.54 -4.86 -20.53
CA THR A 334 17.74 -5.72 -20.58
C THR A 334 18.17 -5.97 -22.03
N GLU A 335 17.25 -6.35 -22.91
CA GLU A 335 17.53 -6.55 -24.33
C GLU A 335 18.05 -5.28 -25.03
N LYS A 336 17.41 -4.13 -24.75
CA LYS A 336 17.83 -2.83 -25.30
C LYS A 336 19.23 -2.43 -24.83
N ARG A 337 19.55 -2.63 -23.54
CA ARG A 337 20.90 -2.40 -22.98
C ARG A 337 21.93 -3.29 -23.69
N ASP A 338 21.60 -4.57 -23.88
CA ASP A 338 22.53 -5.54 -24.46
C ASP A 338 22.69 -5.44 -25.98
N ALA A 339 21.79 -4.73 -26.67
CA ALA A 339 22.01 -4.26 -28.03
C ALA A 339 22.94 -3.03 -28.03
N ALA A 340 22.54 -1.93 -27.40
CA ALA A 340 23.29 -0.67 -27.41
C ALA A 340 24.71 -0.79 -26.81
N GLY A 341 24.92 -1.69 -25.84
CA GLY A 341 26.23 -1.98 -25.27
C GLY A 341 27.20 -2.66 -26.25
N LYS A 342 26.68 -3.45 -27.20
CA LYS A 342 27.50 -4.03 -28.29
C LYS A 342 27.89 -2.95 -29.29
N ASP A 343 26.96 -2.08 -29.65
CA ASP A 343 27.19 -1.00 -30.63
C ASP A 343 28.20 0.03 -30.09
N LEU A 344 28.05 0.45 -28.83
CA LEU A 344 29.03 1.31 -28.15
C LEU A 344 30.41 0.67 -28.06
N LYS A 345 30.49 -0.64 -27.79
CA LYS A 345 31.76 -1.37 -27.79
C LYS A 345 32.43 -1.32 -29.16
N GLN A 346 31.70 -1.61 -30.24
CA GLN A 346 32.22 -1.54 -31.60
C GLN A 346 32.66 -0.12 -31.99
N ALA A 347 31.88 0.92 -31.65
CA ALA A 347 32.22 2.32 -31.94
C ALA A 347 33.51 2.76 -31.21
N ARG A 348 33.69 2.36 -29.94
CA ARG A 348 34.94 2.57 -29.19
C ARG A 348 36.12 1.84 -29.83
N GLU A 349 35.95 0.58 -30.22
CA GLU A 349 36.99 -0.21 -30.90
C GLU A 349 37.42 0.44 -32.22
N LYS A 350 36.50 0.95 -33.05
CA LYS A 350 36.81 1.73 -34.26
C LYS A 350 37.62 2.99 -33.95
N LEU A 351 37.14 3.83 -33.02
CA LEU A 351 37.78 5.10 -32.69
C LEU A 351 39.18 4.88 -32.10
N GLN A 352 39.36 3.84 -31.27
CA GLN A 352 40.63 3.48 -30.68
C GLN A 352 41.60 2.92 -31.73
N GLN A 353 41.13 2.13 -32.70
CA GLN A 353 41.94 1.71 -33.86
C GLN A 353 42.37 2.89 -34.74
N LEU A 354 41.52 3.88 -34.98
CA LEU A 354 41.91 5.07 -35.75
C LEU A 354 42.91 5.93 -34.96
N ARG A 355 42.65 6.20 -33.67
CA ARG A 355 43.58 6.96 -32.82
C ARG A 355 44.94 6.26 -32.69
N ALA A 356 44.98 4.93 -32.67
CA ALA A 356 46.22 4.15 -32.76
C ALA A 356 46.95 4.36 -34.08
N ARG A 357 46.26 4.29 -35.24
CA ARG A 357 46.88 4.57 -36.55
C ARG A 357 47.40 6.00 -36.67
N ILE A 358 46.61 7.00 -36.26
CA ILE A 358 47.03 8.42 -36.25
C ILE A 358 48.31 8.59 -35.41
N PHE A 359 48.41 7.88 -34.29
CA PHE A 359 49.59 7.89 -33.43
C PHE A 359 50.80 7.17 -34.07
N GLU A 360 50.61 5.98 -34.64
CA GLU A 360 51.66 5.24 -35.37
C GLU A 360 52.15 6.01 -36.60
N ASP A 361 51.26 6.62 -37.38
CA ASP A 361 51.60 7.47 -38.54
C ASP A 361 52.34 8.75 -38.10
N ALA A 362 51.95 9.37 -36.97
CA ALA A 362 52.67 10.52 -36.43
C ALA A 362 54.08 10.15 -35.92
N VAL A 363 54.25 9.00 -35.28
CA VAL A 363 55.55 8.48 -34.79
C VAL A 363 56.44 8.04 -35.96
N ASN A 364 55.88 7.44 -37.01
CA ASN A 364 56.64 7.09 -38.22
C ASN A 364 56.96 8.32 -39.10
N GLY A 365 56.09 9.33 -39.12
CA GLY A 365 56.29 10.59 -39.86
C GLY A 365 57.30 11.53 -39.19
N GLN A 366 57.37 11.56 -37.86
CA GLN A 366 58.42 12.24 -37.10
C GLN A 366 59.60 11.28 -36.84
N GLY A 367 60.46 11.09 -37.83
CA GLY A 367 61.55 10.11 -37.82
C GLY A 367 62.44 10.13 -36.56
N SER A 368 62.08 9.32 -35.57
CA SER A 368 62.74 9.22 -34.27
C SER A 368 62.62 7.80 -33.71
N SER A 369 63.70 7.02 -33.79
CA SER A 369 63.74 5.62 -33.38
C SER A 369 63.75 5.45 -31.85
N THR A 370 62.65 4.91 -31.29
CA THR A 370 62.66 3.69 -30.44
C THR A 370 61.22 3.25 -30.15
N ALA A 371 60.85 2.03 -30.54
CA ALA A 371 59.56 1.43 -30.22
C ALA A 371 59.71 0.36 -29.11
N PRO A 372 58.89 0.38 -28.04
CA PRO A 372 58.62 -0.80 -27.21
C PRO A 372 57.62 -1.71 -27.94
N SER A 373 57.87 -3.03 -28.01
CA SER A 373 56.83 -3.97 -28.47
C SER A 373 55.73 -4.09 -27.40
N TYR A 374 54.47 -3.98 -27.83
CA TYR A 374 53.29 -4.13 -26.97
C TYR A 374 52.72 -5.55 -26.92
N GLU A 375 53.42 -6.56 -27.47
CA GLU A 375 52.99 -7.97 -27.48
C GLU A 375 52.92 -8.66 -26.10
N GLN A 376 53.25 -7.96 -25.00
CA GLN A 376 53.27 -8.53 -23.64
C GLN A 376 52.25 -7.92 -22.65
N ALA A 377 51.49 -6.89 -23.04
CA ALA A 377 50.50 -6.27 -22.14
C ALA A 377 49.23 -7.13 -21.94
N THR A 378 48.88 -7.98 -22.92
CA THR A 378 47.64 -8.77 -22.94
C THR A 378 47.60 -9.96 -21.97
N ALA A 379 48.65 -10.16 -21.17
CA ALA A 379 48.83 -11.36 -20.35
C ALA A 379 48.52 -11.19 -18.85
N ASN A 380 48.35 -9.98 -18.33
CA ASN A 380 48.28 -9.76 -16.87
C ASN A 380 47.34 -8.64 -16.38
N GLU A 381 46.66 -7.90 -17.26
CA GLU A 381 45.58 -7.00 -16.82
C GLU A 381 44.30 -7.82 -16.58
N HIS A 382 44.06 -8.17 -15.31
CA HIS A 382 42.72 -8.54 -14.87
C HIS A 382 41.74 -7.41 -15.27
N PRO A 383 40.56 -7.72 -15.84
CA PRO A 383 39.55 -6.70 -16.07
C PRO A 383 39.19 -6.06 -14.71
N PRO A 384 38.99 -4.73 -14.65
CA PRO A 384 38.68 -4.06 -13.39
C PRO A 384 37.42 -4.69 -12.78
N GLN A 385 37.59 -5.33 -11.63
CA GLN A 385 36.47 -5.80 -10.83
C GLN A 385 35.74 -4.58 -10.28
N TYR A 386 34.70 -4.17 -10.99
CA TYR A 386 33.66 -3.33 -10.42
C TYR A 386 33.11 -4.07 -9.20
N ILE A 387 33.37 -3.51 -8.02
CA ILE A 387 32.79 -4.00 -6.78
C ILE A 387 31.28 -3.90 -6.94
N GLU A 388 30.58 -5.03 -6.82
CA GLU A 388 29.13 -5.04 -6.67
C GLU A 388 28.81 -4.37 -5.32
N THR A 389 28.50 -3.08 -5.37
CA THR A 389 27.82 -2.42 -4.26
C THR A 389 26.40 -2.97 -4.23
N GLU A 390 26.13 -3.88 -3.29
CA GLU A 390 24.80 -4.41 -3.04
C GLU A 390 23.78 -3.27 -2.80
N PRO A 391 22.51 -3.44 -3.22
CA PRO A 391 21.43 -2.48 -3.00
C PRO A 391 20.84 -2.52 -1.58
#